data_AF-A0AA39D598-F1
#
_entry.id   AF-A0AA39D598-F1
#
_cell.length_a   1.000
_cell.length_b   1.000
_cell.length_c   1.000
_cell.angle_alpha   90.00
_cell.angle_beta   90.00
_cell.angle_gamma   90.00
#
_symmetry.space_group_name_H-M   'P 1'
#
loop_
_entity.id
_entity.type
_entity.pdbx_description
1 polymer ?
#
loop_
_entity_poly.entity_id
_entity_poly.type
_entity_poly.pdbx_seq_one_letter_code
_entity_poly.pdbx_strand_id
1 'polypeptide(L)'
;MTLTSTARWSSVQVSENQHIELNTDLVFINHSCEPSLEFHVVSDSNDQPVIELRVAKRVNENGRPKGLSVGDELTFFYPSTEWEMQQSFKCLCGTKSCHGEIRGAKYMTPGQLRGYFINAHIEDLRSVPNGDEKKGA
;
A
#
# COMPACT_ATOMS: atom_id res chain seq x y z
N MET A 1 -13.28 3.85 -11.78
CA MET A 1 -12.61 2.65 -11.26
C MET A 1 -13.23 1.41 -11.87
N THR A 2 -12.41 0.42 -12.27
CA THR A 2 -12.87 -0.84 -12.89
C THR A 2 -12.06 -2.01 -12.36
N LEU A 3 -12.72 -3.13 -12.03
CA LEU A 3 -12.05 -4.37 -11.61
C LEU A 3 -11.33 -5.04 -12.79
N THR A 4 -10.18 -5.63 -12.51
CA THR A 4 -9.36 -6.37 -13.45
C THR A 4 -8.56 -7.45 -12.72
N SER A 5 -8.20 -8.53 -13.41
CA SER A 5 -7.24 -9.53 -12.90
C SER A 5 -5.79 -9.21 -13.30
N THR A 6 -5.57 -8.15 -14.08
CA THR A 6 -4.24 -7.78 -14.57
C THR A 6 -3.61 -6.73 -13.67
N ALA A 7 -2.49 -7.06 -13.03
CA ALA A 7 -1.64 -6.10 -12.33
C ALA A 7 -1.00 -5.12 -13.32
N ARG A 8 -1.04 -3.82 -13.02
CA ARG A 8 -0.40 -2.74 -13.79
C ARG A 8 0.14 -1.69 -12.85
N TRP A 9 1.07 -0.87 -13.33
CA TRP A 9 1.57 0.29 -12.57
C TRP A 9 0.47 1.27 -12.14
N SER A 10 -0.66 1.30 -12.86
CA SER A 10 -1.82 2.18 -12.62
C SER A 10 -2.94 1.54 -11.80
N SER A 11 -2.81 0.26 -11.43
CA SER A 11 -3.84 -0.49 -10.70
C SER A 11 -3.45 -0.70 -9.24
N VAL A 12 -4.45 -0.92 -8.39
CA VAL A 12 -4.29 -1.20 -6.96
C VAL A 12 -4.80 -2.59 -6.67
N GLN A 13 -4.00 -3.44 -6.05
CA GLN A 13 -4.40 -4.79 -5.65
C GLN A 13 -5.44 -4.74 -4.50
N VAL A 14 -6.55 -5.45 -4.70
CA VAL A 14 -7.70 -5.47 -3.76
C VAL A 14 -8.09 -6.87 -3.29
N SER A 15 -7.44 -7.90 -3.83
CA SER A 15 -7.48 -9.28 -3.32
C SER A 15 -6.20 -10.00 -3.73
N GLU A 16 -6.09 -11.30 -3.46
CA GLU A 16 -4.96 -12.11 -3.96
C GLU A 16 -4.82 -12.03 -5.49
N ASN A 17 -5.93 -11.95 -6.24
CA ASN A 17 -5.96 -12.09 -7.69
C ASN A 17 -6.75 -11.00 -8.44
N GLN A 18 -7.20 -9.96 -7.74
CA GLN A 18 -7.93 -8.84 -8.33
C GLN A 18 -7.28 -7.50 -8.02
N HIS A 19 -7.39 -6.60 -8.99
CA HIS A 19 -6.98 -5.22 -8.90
C HIS A 19 -8.12 -4.30 -9.33
N ILE A 20 -8.04 -3.04 -8.91
CA ILE A 20 -8.85 -1.94 -9.43
C ILE A 20 -7.95 -1.02 -10.25
N GLU A 21 -8.30 -0.81 -11.52
CA GLU A 21 -7.78 0.33 -12.29
C GLU A 21 -8.45 1.60 -11.78
N LEU A 22 -7.64 2.54 -11.30
CA LEU A 22 -8.17 3.75 -10.67
C LEU A 22 -9.00 4.56 -11.67
N ASN A 23 -8.47 4.81 -12.88
CA ASN A 23 -9.15 5.58 -13.93
C ASN A 23 -9.72 6.92 -13.44
N THR A 24 -9.07 7.52 -12.45
CA THR A 24 -9.35 8.82 -11.84
C THR A 24 -8.03 9.52 -11.55
N ASP A 25 -8.08 10.75 -11.05
CA ASP A 25 -6.87 11.51 -10.64
C ASP A 25 -6.04 10.79 -9.57
N LEU A 26 -6.60 9.79 -8.88
CA LEU A 26 -5.86 8.94 -7.96
C LEU A 26 -4.75 8.14 -8.65
N VAL A 27 -4.76 8.01 -9.99
CA VAL A 27 -3.64 7.41 -10.74
C VAL A 27 -2.32 8.16 -10.53
N PHE A 28 -2.38 9.44 -10.13
CA PHE A 28 -1.20 10.26 -9.85
C PHE A 28 -0.74 10.20 -8.38
N ILE A 29 -1.39 9.40 -7.54
CA ILE A 29 -1.04 9.35 -6.13
C ILE A 29 0.31 8.65 -5.93
N ASN A 30 1.26 9.35 -5.31
CA ASN A 30 2.60 8.83 -5.11
C ASN A 30 2.72 7.96 -3.86
N HIS A 31 3.82 7.21 -3.81
CA HIS A 31 4.24 6.51 -2.62
C HIS A 31 4.89 7.45 -1.59
N SER A 32 4.60 7.24 -0.31
CA SER A 32 5.44 7.72 0.79
C SER A 32 5.59 6.67 1.88
N CYS A 33 6.78 6.59 2.48
CA CYS A 33 7.03 5.77 3.67
C CYS A 33 6.43 6.41 4.94
N GLU A 34 6.08 7.69 4.91
CA GLU A 34 5.25 8.36 5.93
C GLU A 34 4.01 8.92 5.23
N PRO A 35 3.03 8.06 4.88
CA PRO A 35 1.96 8.41 3.96
C PRO A 35 0.97 9.41 4.57
N SER A 36 0.31 10.19 3.71
CA SER A 36 -0.76 11.10 4.15
C SER A 36 -2.15 10.46 4.14
N LEU A 37 -2.32 9.39 3.37
CA LEU A 37 -3.54 8.60 3.24
C LEU A 37 -3.30 7.11 3.48
N GLU A 38 -4.34 6.42 3.89
CA GLU A 38 -4.44 4.97 3.92
C GLU A 38 -5.50 4.52 2.90
N PHE A 39 -5.16 3.52 2.09
CA PHE A 39 -6.08 2.88 1.15
C PHE A 39 -6.66 1.65 1.85
N HIS A 40 -7.93 1.72 2.24
CA HIS A 40 -8.66 0.64 2.88
C HIS A 40 -9.48 -0.10 1.83
N VAL A 41 -9.15 -1.37 1.62
CA VAL A 41 -9.91 -2.28 0.76
C VAL A 41 -11.01 -2.91 1.60
N VAL A 42 -12.26 -2.63 1.25
CA VAL A 42 -13.45 -3.09 1.96
C VAL A 42 -14.46 -3.66 0.98
N SER A 43 -15.39 -4.49 1.45
CA SER A 43 -16.51 -4.97 0.63
C SER A 43 -17.66 -3.96 0.62
N ASP A 44 -18.28 -3.74 -0.54
CA ASP A 44 -19.55 -3.04 -0.65
C ASP A 44 -20.75 -3.95 -0.26
N SER A 45 -21.98 -3.46 -0.43
CA SER A 45 -23.19 -4.23 -0.12
C SER A 45 -23.41 -5.47 -0.99
N ASN A 46 -22.68 -5.60 -2.10
CA ASN A 46 -22.73 -6.73 -3.04
C ASN A 46 -21.49 -7.62 -2.92
N ASP A 47 -20.72 -7.48 -1.84
CA ASP A 47 -19.47 -8.20 -1.59
C ASP A 47 -18.42 -7.99 -2.71
N GLN A 48 -18.43 -6.81 -3.33
CA GLN A 48 -17.39 -6.39 -4.28
C GLN A 48 -16.35 -5.52 -3.57
N PRO A 49 -15.05 -5.72 -3.85
CA PRO A 49 -14.02 -4.90 -3.25
C PRO A 49 -14.10 -3.46 -3.77
N VAL A 50 -14.04 -2.51 -2.85
CA VAL A 50 -13.95 -1.07 -3.10
C VAL A 50 -12.83 -0.46 -2.26
N ILE A 51 -12.32 0.70 -2.69
CA ILE A 51 -11.27 1.42 -1.99
C ILE A 51 -11.88 2.61 -1.25
N GLU A 52 -11.75 2.61 0.08
CA GLU A 52 -12.05 3.75 0.94
C GLU A 52 -10.74 4.47 1.30
N LEU A 53 -10.68 5.78 1.07
CA LEU A 53 -9.53 6.60 1.41
C LEU A 53 -9.71 7.22 2.80
N ARG A 54 -8.74 6.97 3.68
CA ARG A 54 -8.74 7.52 5.04
C ARG A 54 -7.49 8.36 5.27
N VAL A 55 -7.57 9.37 6.14
CA VAL A 55 -6.39 10.12 6.56
C VAL A 55 -5.50 9.19 7.37
N ALA A 56 -4.23 9.07 6.96
CA ALA A 56 -3.27 8.22 7.67
C ALA A 56 -3.06 8.69 9.11
N LYS A 57 -2.90 7.74 10.04
CA LYS A 57 -2.60 8.04 11.45
C LYS A 57 -1.19 8.63 11.60
N ARG A 58 -1.10 9.95 11.48
CA ARG A 58 0.14 10.73 11.60
C ARG A 58 0.15 11.53 12.89
N VAL A 59 1.34 11.83 13.37
CA VAL A 59 1.56 12.78 14.47
C VAL A 59 2.49 13.90 14.03
N ASN A 60 2.31 15.10 14.59
CA ASN A 60 3.25 16.20 14.41
C ASN A 60 4.44 16.09 15.38
N GLU A 61 5.37 17.04 15.31
CA GLU A 61 6.58 17.11 16.14
C GLU A 61 6.27 17.11 17.65
N ASN A 62 5.08 17.54 18.04
CA ASN A 62 4.62 17.60 19.42
C ASN A 62 3.81 16.34 19.83
N GLY A 63 3.81 15.29 19.00
CA GLY A 63 3.10 14.04 19.26
C GLY A 63 1.57 14.11 19.14
N ARG A 64 1.01 15.19 18.56
CA ARG A 64 -0.45 15.33 18.37
C ARG A 64 -0.88 14.81 17.01
N PRO A 65 -2.11 14.28 16.85
CA PRO A 65 -2.62 13.85 15.56
C PRO A 65 -2.48 14.94 14.49
N LYS A 66 -1.95 14.56 13.33
CA LYS A 66 -1.76 15.44 12.16
C LYS A 66 -2.76 15.06 11.08
N GLY A 67 -3.73 15.95 10.83
CA GLY A 67 -4.65 15.85 9.70
C GLY A 67 -4.03 16.27 8.36
N LEU A 68 -4.86 16.45 7.34
CA LEU A 68 -4.48 17.07 6.07
C LEU A 68 -4.64 18.59 6.13
N SER A 69 -3.74 19.31 5.46
CA SER A 69 -3.80 20.75 5.22
C SER A 69 -3.73 21.04 3.73
N VAL A 70 -4.22 22.21 3.30
CA VAL A 70 -4.08 22.67 1.91
C VAL A 70 -2.58 22.72 1.55
N GLY A 71 -2.22 22.10 0.44
CA GLY A 71 -0.83 21.98 -0.03
C GLY A 71 -0.11 20.71 0.43
N ASP A 72 -0.69 19.90 1.32
CA ASP A 72 -0.16 18.57 1.61
C ASP A 72 -0.24 17.67 0.36
N GLU A 73 0.85 16.98 0.05
CA GLU A 73 0.83 15.95 -0.99
C GLU A 73 0.01 14.74 -0.51
N LEU A 74 -0.86 14.23 -1.39
CA LEU A 74 -1.58 12.99 -1.17
C LEU A 74 -0.69 11.82 -1.56
N THR A 75 -0.36 10.96 -0.59
CA THR A 75 0.52 9.81 -0.76
C THR A 75 -0.01 8.65 0.05
N PHE A 76 0.27 7.42 -0.38
CA PHE A 76 -0.03 6.23 0.40
C PHE A 76 1.14 5.26 0.40
N PHE A 77 1.13 4.33 1.34
CA PHE A 77 2.18 3.33 1.45
C PHE A 77 1.83 2.12 0.57
N TYR A 78 2.31 2.10 -0.67
CA TYR A 78 1.96 1.06 -1.67
C TYR A 78 1.99 -0.39 -1.14
N PRO A 79 2.96 -0.83 -0.32
CA PRO A 79 2.94 -2.19 0.25
C PRO A 79 1.73 -2.48 1.17
N SER A 80 0.90 -1.50 1.53
CA SER A 80 -0.36 -1.76 2.24
C SER A 80 -1.41 -2.43 1.37
N THR A 81 -1.32 -2.31 0.04
CA THR A 81 -2.22 -2.94 -0.93
C THR A 81 -1.51 -3.93 -1.82
N GLU A 82 -0.24 -3.71 -2.14
CA GLU A 82 0.52 -4.49 -3.12
C GLU A 82 1.40 -5.59 -2.47
N TRP A 83 1.14 -6.84 -2.82
CA TRP A 83 1.97 -7.97 -2.41
C TRP A 83 3.33 -7.94 -3.09
N GLU A 84 3.33 -7.79 -4.41
CA GLU A 84 4.49 -7.62 -5.26
C GLU A 84 4.17 -6.51 -6.26
N MET A 85 5.01 -5.48 -6.32
CA MET A 85 4.82 -4.38 -7.26
C MET A 85 4.98 -4.90 -8.69
N GLN A 86 4.06 -4.53 -9.59
CA GLN A 86 4.25 -4.81 -11.03
C GLN A 86 5.56 -4.18 -11.55
N GLN A 87 5.90 -3.00 -11.03
CA GLN A 87 7.16 -2.32 -11.29
C GLN A 87 7.75 -1.78 -9.98
N SER A 88 8.86 -2.37 -9.53
CA SER A 88 9.60 -1.83 -8.39
C SER A 88 10.30 -0.51 -8.74
N PHE A 89 10.56 0.31 -7.73
CA PHE A 89 11.21 1.62 -7.93
C PHE A 89 12.04 2.04 -6.71
N LYS A 90 13.04 2.89 -6.96
CA LYS A 90 13.76 3.60 -5.90
C LYS A 90 12.87 4.68 -5.32
N CYS A 91 12.61 4.63 -4.02
CA CYS A 91 11.77 5.57 -3.30
C CYS A 91 12.46 6.93 -3.19
N LEU A 92 11.72 7.98 -3.57
CA LEU A 92 12.18 9.37 -3.51
C LEU A 92 11.36 10.21 -2.52
N CYS A 93 10.62 9.58 -1.58
CA CYS A 93 9.72 10.30 -0.67
C CYS A 93 10.44 11.23 0.33
N GLY A 94 11.76 11.05 0.53
CA GLY A 94 12.57 11.94 1.37
C GLY A 94 12.27 11.88 2.87
N THR A 95 11.44 10.95 3.34
CA THR A 95 11.08 10.82 4.76
C THR A 95 12.20 10.16 5.57
N LYS A 96 12.22 10.38 6.89
CA LYS A 96 13.26 9.84 7.79
C LYS A 96 13.21 8.32 7.87
N SER A 97 12.02 7.75 7.72
CA SER A 97 11.76 6.30 7.77
C SER A 97 11.70 5.64 6.38
N CYS A 98 12.32 6.25 5.37
CA CYS A 98 12.29 5.75 4.00
C CYS A 98 12.89 4.34 3.87
N HIS A 99 12.19 3.44 3.17
CA HIS A 99 12.63 2.06 2.91
C HIS A 99 13.58 1.92 1.69
N GLY A 100 13.88 3.01 0.99
CA GLY A 100 14.85 3.04 -0.10
C GLY A 100 14.35 2.47 -1.44
N GLU A 101 13.94 1.21 -1.50
CA GLU A 101 13.34 0.59 -2.69
C GLU A 101 11.98 -0.04 -2.34
N ILE A 102 10.96 0.21 -3.17
CA ILE A 102 9.61 -0.32 -2.97
C ILE A 102 9.37 -1.45 -3.97
N ARG A 103 9.12 -2.64 -3.44
CA ARG A 103 8.94 -3.90 -4.20
C ARG A 103 7.63 -4.63 -3.88
N GLY A 104 6.85 -4.14 -2.91
CA GLY A 104 5.65 -4.80 -2.38
C GLY A 104 5.90 -5.48 -1.03
N ALA A 105 4.82 -5.83 -0.33
CA ALA A 105 4.85 -6.36 1.03
C ALA A 105 5.63 -7.68 1.18
N LYS A 106 5.68 -8.49 0.12
CA LYS A 106 6.42 -9.76 0.08
C LYS A 106 7.88 -9.65 0.49
N TYR A 107 8.50 -8.51 0.19
CA TYR A 107 9.92 -8.28 0.43
C TYR A 107 10.20 -7.50 1.72
N MET A 108 9.17 -7.24 2.54
CA MET A 108 9.30 -6.48 3.77
C MET A 108 9.23 -7.41 4.98
N THR A 109 10.15 -7.21 5.92
CA THR A 109 10.11 -7.93 7.20
C THR A 109 8.91 -7.46 8.03
N PRO A 110 8.41 -8.29 8.98
CA PRO A 110 7.39 -7.84 9.93
C PRO A 110 7.77 -6.54 10.64
N GLY A 111 9.06 -6.34 10.91
CA GLY A 111 9.55 -5.14 11.57
C GLY A 111 9.48 -3.86 10.74
N GLN A 112 9.60 -3.97 9.41
CA GLN A 112 9.44 -2.85 8.48
C GLN A 112 7.98 -2.48 8.27
N LEU A 113 7.04 -3.41 8.48
CA LEU A 113 5.59 -3.17 8.34
C LEU A 113 4.93 -2.69 9.65
N ARG A 114 5.66 -2.71 10.78
CA ARG A 114 5.12 -2.25 12.07
C ARG A 114 4.70 -0.78 11.99
N GLY A 115 3.47 -0.51 12.41
CA GLY A 115 2.91 0.84 12.48
C GLY A 115 2.21 1.28 11.20
N TYR A 116 2.30 0.53 10.11
CA TYR A 116 1.49 0.75 8.91
C TYR A 116 0.13 0.08 9.04
N PHE A 117 -0.87 0.67 8.41
CA PHE A 117 -2.08 -0.05 8.06
C PHE A 117 -1.77 -0.98 6.88
N ILE A 118 -2.13 -2.26 7.00
CA ILE A 118 -1.97 -3.29 5.98
C ILE A 118 -3.34 -3.92 5.74
N ASN A 119 -3.75 -4.04 4.48
CA ASN A 119 -5.04 -4.63 4.15
C ASN A 119 -5.07 -6.13 4.41
N ALA A 120 -6.27 -6.65 4.69
CA ALA A 120 -6.47 -8.06 5.05
C ALA A 120 -5.90 -9.01 4.00
N HIS A 121 -6.12 -8.75 2.71
CA HIS A 121 -5.59 -9.60 1.64
C HIS A 121 -4.06 -9.68 1.61
N ILE A 122 -3.37 -8.62 2.08
CA ILE A 122 -1.91 -8.65 2.21
C ILE A 122 -1.48 -9.42 3.45
N GLU A 123 -2.17 -9.27 4.58
CA GLU A 123 -1.88 -10.07 5.77
C GLU A 123 -2.13 -11.57 5.52
N ASP A 124 -3.19 -11.91 4.79
CA ASP A 124 -3.50 -13.29 4.40
C ASP A 124 -2.37 -13.87 3.55
N LEU A 125 -1.91 -13.16 2.51
CA LEU A 125 -0.78 -13.57 1.67
C LEU A 125 0.52 -13.75 2.46
N ARG A 126 0.75 -12.95 3.50
CA ARG A 126 1.92 -13.06 4.39
C ARG A 126 1.87 -14.27 5.31
N SER A 127 0.66 -14.72 5.65
CA SER A 127 0.45 -15.86 6.55
C SER A 127 0.71 -17.21 5.88
N VAL A 128 0.70 -17.25 4.54
CA VAL A 128 1.01 -18.45 3.77
C VAL A 128 2.52 -18.72 3.82
N PRO A 129 2.97 -19.90 4.30
CA PRO A 129 4.38 -20.25 4.28
C PRO A 129 4.89 -20.27 2.83
N ASN A 130 5.93 -19.47 2.53
CA ASN A 130 6.58 -19.49 1.22
C ASN A 130 7.15 -20.90 0.97
N GLY A 131 6.62 -21.61 -0.04
CA GLY A 131 7.06 -22.95 -0.42
C GLY A 131 8.46 -23.03 -1.06
N ASP A 132 9.22 -21.94 -1.11
CA ASP A 132 10.51 -21.87 -1.80
C ASP A 132 11.57 -21.13 -0.96
N GLU A 133 12.05 -21.78 0.09
CA GLU A 133 13.43 -21.62 0.55
C GLU A 133 14.23 -22.85 0.14
N LYS A 134 14.61 -22.93 -1.15
CA LYS A 134 15.76 -23.74 -1.53
C LYS A 134 16.99 -23.13 -0.88
N LYS A 135 17.40 -23.74 0.23
CA LYS A 135 18.68 -23.56 0.90
C LYS A 135 19.79 -23.50 -0.15
N GLY A 136 20.41 -22.34 -0.27
CA GLY A 136 21.68 -22.17 -0.97
C GLY A 136 22.76 -22.99 -0.25
N ALA A 137 23.52 -23.73 -1.06
CA ALA A 137 24.64 -24.58 -0.69
C ALA A 137 25.82 -23.81 -0.06
#